data_AF-A0A923EAY2-F1
#
_entry.id   AF-A0A923EAY2-F1
#
_cell.length_a   1.000
_cell.length_b   1.000
_cell.length_c   1.000
_cell.angle_alpha   90.00
_cell.angle_beta   90.00
_cell.angle_gamma   90.00
#
_symmetry.space_group_name_H-M   'P 1'
#
loop_
_entity.id
_entity.type
_entity.pdbx_description
1 polymer ?
#
loop_
_entity_poly.entity_id
_entity_poly.type
_entity_poly.pdbx_seq_one_letter_code
_entity_poly.pdbx_strand_id
1 'polypeptide(L)'
;MYEETWNKYVKGLKFLLPFILVQVLFEIISFKIFNNIGVDKYNFITEGENLIRNSIGRNIKELITGNLALIIFSLLVEPLFYSFVMIIMKKLITDKDVNYTEDFKVSLSFYLRYLGLTIIIGAILLGTMLLSLFAMVVTFVFFLIIILVIYLAIAVTPCSAYLIYYDTTPEEALSKGMALGKKYFWKILLLSIIMGVLNRFIDVGPNASIIGYVAIAFIRTSVKFYLLMFTMNICKEEEIIEGY
;
A
#
# COMPACT_ATOMS: atom_id res chain seq x y z
N MET A 1 -19.13 -0.62 -11.25
CA MET A 1 -17.80 -0.59 -10.61
C MET A 1 -17.73 0.08 -9.23
N TYR A 2 -17.75 1.42 -9.04
CA TYR A 2 -17.61 2.01 -7.68
C TYR A 2 -18.74 1.60 -6.73
N GLU A 3 -19.98 1.79 -7.13
CA GLU A 3 -21.15 1.45 -6.33
C GLU A 3 -21.23 -0.06 -6.05
N GLU A 4 -20.97 -0.90 -7.06
CA GLU A 4 -20.89 -2.35 -6.88
C GLU A 4 -19.81 -2.73 -5.86
N THR A 5 -18.60 -2.18 -5.99
CA THR A 5 -17.50 -2.42 -5.06
C THR A 5 -17.88 -1.97 -3.65
N TRP A 6 -18.54 -0.81 -3.52
CA TRP A 6 -18.99 -0.29 -2.24
C TRP A 6 -20.02 -1.20 -1.58
N ASN A 7 -21.01 -1.67 -2.35
CA ASN A 7 -22.02 -2.59 -1.84
C ASN A 7 -21.41 -3.92 -1.37
N LYS A 8 -20.43 -4.45 -2.11
CA LYS A 8 -19.68 -5.64 -1.70
C LYS A 8 -18.78 -5.36 -0.49
N TYR A 9 -18.14 -4.20 -0.43
CA TYR A 9 -17.32 -3.75 0.70
C TYR A 9 -18.14 -3.66 1.99
N VAL A 10 -19.29 -2.99 1.96
CA VAL A 10 -20.16 -2.83 3.13
C VAL A 10 -20.70 -4.18 3.61
N LYS A 11 -21.18 -5.04 2.70
CA LYS A 11 -21.66 -6.39 3.04
C LYS A 11 -20.54 -7.29 3.59
N GLY A 12 -19.35 -7.16 3.01
CA GLY A 12 -18.15 -7.92 3.37
C GLY A 12 -17.37 -7.36 4.56
N LEU A 13 -17.75 -6.19 5.09
CA LEU A 13 -16.99 -5.48 6.12
C LEU A 13 -16.76 -6.35 7.36
N LYS A 14 -17.75 -7.15 7.76
CA LYS A 14 -17.62 -8.09 8.88
C LYS A 14 -16.45 -9.06 8.72
N PHE A 15 -16.14 -9.45 7.48
CA PHE A 15 -15.02 -10.35 7.19
C PHE A 15 -13.67 -9.62 7.13
N LEU A 16 -13.69 -8.33 6.77
CA LEU A 16 -12.50 -7.48 6.68
C LEU A 16 -12.13 -6.82 8.00
N LEU A 17 -13.09 -6.65 8.91
CA LEU A 17 -12.93 -5.94 10.18
C LEU A 17 -11.76 -6.49 11.02
N PRO A 18 -11.55 -7.81 11.18
CA PRO A 18 -10.40 -8.31 11.94
C PRO A 18 -9.06 -7.83 11.38
N PHE A 19 -8.93 -7.79 10.05
CA PHE A 19 -7.71 -7.32 9.39
C PHE A 19 -7.53 -5.81 9.51
N ILE A 20 -8.61 -5.03 9.39
CA ILE A 20 -8.59 -3.59 9.62
C ILE A 20 -8.08 -3.30 11.04
N LEU A 21 -8.60 -4.01 12.04
CA LEU A 21 -8.18 -3.84 13.44
C LEU A 21 -6.72 -4.21 13.65
N VAL A 22 -6.25 -5.33 13.07
CA VAL A 22 -4.84 -5.75 13.14
C VAL A 22 -3.92 -4.69 12.52
N GLN A 23 -4.27 -4.14 11.36
CA GLN A 23 -3.46 -3.11 10.72
C GLN A 23 -3.45 -1.81 11.53
N VAL A 24 -4.59 -1.40 12.10
CA VAL A 24 -4.66 -0.21 12.97
C VAL A 24 -3.80 -0.39 14.22
N LEU A 25 -3.85 -1.58 14.87
CA LEU A 25 -2.99 -1.89 16.00
C LEU A 25 -1.50 -1.80 15.63
N PHE A 26 -1.13 -2.32 14.47
CA PHE A 26 0.24 -2.24 13.98
C PHE A 26 0.69 -0.79 13.71
N GLU A 27 -0.17 0.04 13.12
CA GLU A 27 0.11 1.47 12.92
C GLU A 27 0.31 2.20 14.27
N ILE A 28 -0.50 1.91 15.29
CA ILE A 28 -0.38 2.50 16.64
C ILE A 28 0.91 2.07 17.33
N ILE A 29 1.25 0.77 17.27
CA ILE A 29 2.49 0.25 17.87
C ILE A 29 3.70 0.90 17.19
N SER A 30 3.68 0.96 15.86
CA SER A 30 4.73 1.63 15.08
C SER A 30 4.87 3.09 15.48
N PHE A 31 3.77 3.83 15.57
CA PHE A 31 3.77 5.24 16.00
C PHE A 31 4.39 5.43 17.40
N LYS A 32 4.03 4.59 18.37
CA LYS A 32 4.63 4.64 19.72
C LYS A 32 6.13 4.37 19.70
N ILE A 33 6.57 3.41 18.90
CA ILE A 33 8.00 3.08 18.74
C ILE A 33 8.75 4.26 18.11
N PHE A 34 8.23 4.84 17.01
CA PHE A 34 8.86 5.97 16.33
C PHE A 34 8.94 7.24 17.19
N ASN A 35 7.88 7.54 17.97
CA ASN A 35 7.92 8.67 18.92
C ASN A 35 8.93 8.44 20.06
N ASN A 36 9.14 7.19 20.51
CA ASN A 36 10.12 6.88 21.55
C ASN A 36 11.58 6.95 21.08
N ILE A 37 11.82 6.86 19.76
CA ILE A 37 13.17 6.92 19.17
C ILE A 37 13.60 8.39 18.91
N GLY A 38 12.75 9.37 19.24
CA GLY A 38 13.08 10.79 19.05
C GLY A 38 13.28 11.18 17.58
N VAL A 39 12.84 10.34 16.64
CA VAL A 39 12.76 10.69 15.23
C VAL A 39 11.44 11.38 15.04
N ASP A 40 11.47 12.68 15.35
CA ASP A 40 10.36 13.56 15.08
C ASP A 40 10.06 13.49 13.57
N LYS A 41 8.89 12.95 13.24
CA LYS A 41 8.44 12.81 11.85
C LYS A 41 8.40 14.18 11.16
N TYR A 42 8.29 15.25 11.95
CA TYR A 42 8.41 16.64 11.53
C TYR A 42 9.84 17.05 11.16
N ASN A 43 10.88 16.64 11.92
CA ASN A 43 12.26 16.91 11.52
C ASN A 43 12.59 16.31 10.14
N PHE A 44 11.94 15.21 9.74
CA PHE A 44 12.06 14.62 8.39
C PHE A 44 11.59 15.52 7.25
N ILE A 45 10.64 16.41 7.51
CA ILE A 45 9.96 17.21 6.50
C ILE A 45 10.39 18.69 6.58
N THR A 46 10.62 19.24 7.78
CA THR A 46 11.06 20.63 7.97
C THR A 46 12.58 20.83 7.95
N GLU A 47 13.38 19.79 8.25
CA GLU A 47 14.85 19.87 8.19
C GLU A 47 15.44 19.14 6.98
N GLY A 48 14.81 19.22 5.81
CA GLY A 48 15.25 18.55 4.58
C GLY A 48 16.74 18.77 4.26
N GLU A 49 17.32 19.90 4.68
CA GLU A 49 18.74 20.22 4.51
C GLU A 49 19.65 19.55 5.56
N ASN A 50 19.24 19.48 6.84
CA ASN A 50 20.04 18.85 7.90
C ASN A 50 19.93 17.33 7.91
N LEU A 51 18.82 16.74 7.45
CA LEU A 51 18.71 15.29 7.36
C LEU A 51 19.43 14.70 6.15
N ILE A 52 19.51 15.39 5.02
CA ILE A 52 20.37 14.94 3.93
C ILE A 52 21.84 15.01 4.38
N ARG A 53 22.24 16.08 5.07
CA ARG A 53 23.59 16.20 5.66
C ARG A 53 23.89 15.17 6.76
N ASN A 54 22.89 14.79 7.57
CA ASN A 54 23.04 13.82 8.67
C ASN A 54 22.75 12.36 8.27
N SER A 55 22.04 12.09 7.18
CA SER A 55 21.75 10.72 6.68
C SER A 55 22.83 10.23 5.72
N ILE A 56 23.47 11.14 4.98
CA ILE A 56 24.70 10.82 4.25
C ILE A 56 25.85 10.52 5.24
N GLY A 57 25.77 11.05 6.47
CA GLY A 57 26.75 10.83 7.54
C GLY A 57 26.41 9.75 8.59
N ARG A 58 25.16 9.30 8.70
CA ARG A 58 24.81 8.17 9.60
C ARG A 58 25.15 6.86 8.89
N ASN A 59 25.90 6.00 9.57
CA ASN A 59 26.14 4.64 9.14
C ASN A 59 24.81 3.97 8.74
N ILE A 60 24.59 3.74 7.45
CA ILE A 60 23.45 2.97 6.92
C ILE A 60 23.29 1.67 7.71
N LYS A 61 24.41 1.09 8.14
CA LYS A 61 24.48 -0.04 9.06
C LYS A 61 23.67 0.18 10.34
N GLU A 62 23.88 1.29 11.06
CA GLU A 62 23.16 1.63 12.30
C GLU A 62 21.65 1.80 12.06
N LEU A 63 21.27 2.43 10.94
CA LEU A 63 19.87 2.64 10.57
C LEU A 63 19.16 1.32 10.21
N ILE A 64 19.87 0.40 9.54
CA ILE A 64 19.38 -0.95 9.27
C ILE A 64 19.32 -1.76 10.56
N THR A 65 20.38 -1.79 11.38
CA THR A 65 20.38 -2.57 12.63
C THR A 65 19.36 -2.08 13.65
N GLY A 66 19.12 -0.76 13.73
CA GLY A 66 18.11 -0.18 14.60
C GLY A 66 16.67 -0.47 14.17
N ASN A 67 16.45 -0.80 12.90
CA ASN A 67 15.13 -1.08 12.33
C ASN A 67 14.97 -2.52 11.82
N LEU A 68 15.92 -3.41 12.11
CA LEU A 68 15.97 -4.78 11.58
C LEU A 68 14.67 -5.55 11.85
N ALA A 69 14.11 -5.45 13.05
CA ALA A 69 12.87 -6.11 13.42
C ALA A 69 11.68 -5.63 12.56
N LEU A 70 11.62 -4.33 12.27
CA LEU A 70 10.57 -3.72 11.45
C LEU A 70 10.73 -4.09 9.98
N ILE A 71 11.98 -4.11 9.49
CA ILE A 71 12.32 -4.55 8.13
C ILE A 71 11.93 -6.02 7.94
N ILE A 72 12.33 -6.91 8.85
CA ILE A 72 11.97 -8.34 8.81
C ILE A 72 10.45 -8.51 8.85
N PHE A 73 9.76 -7.76 9.71
CA PHE A 73 8.30 -7.80 9.78
C PHE A 73 7.65 -7.37 8.45
N SER A 74 8.10 -6.27 7.85
CA SER A 74 7.59 -5.78 6.55
C SER A 74 7.90 -6.71 5.37
N LEU A 75 8.98 -7.50 5.46
CA LEU A 75 9.35 -8.44 4.41
C LEU A 75 8.70 -9.82 4.57
N LEU A 76 8.28 -10.20 5.78
CA LEU A 76 7.74 -11.54 6.04
C LEU A 76 6.25 -11.54 6.40
N VAL A 77 5.86 -10.68 7.35
CA VAL A 77 4.50 -10.71 7.90
C VAL A 77 3.54 -9.92 7.01
N GLU A 78 3.98 -8.76 6.54
CA GLU A 78 3.14 -7.88 5.71
C GLU A 78 2.70 -8.53 4.38
N PRO A 79 3.57 -9.22 3.61
CA PRO A 79 3.17 -9.87 2.36
C PRO A 79 2.20 -11.03 2.59
N LEU A 80 2.37 -11.78 3.68
CA LEU A 80 1.44 -12.85 4.08
C LEU A 80 0.08 -12.28 4.50
N PHE A 81 0.09 -11.19 5.26
CA PHE A 81 -1.12 -10.50 5.67
C PHE A 81 -1.91 -10.01 4.44
N TYR A 82 -1.26 -9.31 3.51
CA TYR A 82 -1.95 -8.80 2.33
C TYR A 82 -2.34 -9.90 1.34
N SER A 83 -1.54 -10.95 1.16
CA SER A 83 -1.96 -12.08 0.32
C SER A 83 -3.23 -12.71 0.88
N PHE A 84 -3.35 -12.85 2.21
CA PHE A 84 -4.54 -13.38 2.84
C PHE A 84 -5.75 -12.44 2.70
N VAL A 85 -5.59 -11.15 3.03
CA VAL A 85 -6.65 -10.15 2.86
C VAL A 85 -7.18 -10.13 1.43
N MET A 86 -6.28 -10.19 0.45
CA MET A 86 -6.65 -10.15 -0.97
C MET A 86 -7.40 -11.41 -1.43
N ILE A 87 -7.10 -12.58 -0.87
CA ILE A 87 -7.91 -13.81 -1.11
C ILE A 87 -9.32 -13.65 -0.57
N ILE A 88 -9.49 -13.09 0.63
CA ILE A 88 -10.80 -12.77 1.20
C ILE A 88 -11.55 -11.78 0.29
N MET A 89 -10.87 -10.71 -0.14
CA MET A 89 -11.45 -9.73 -1.06
C MET A 89 -11.88 -10.34 -2.40
N LYS A 90 -11.08 -11.25 -2.97
CA LYS A 90 -11.45 -11.99 -4.19
C LYS A 90 -12.74 -12.77 -4.00
N LYS A 91 -12.90 -13.48 -2.87
CA LYS A 91 -14.13 -14.20 -2.55
C LYS A 91 -15.34 -13.28 -2.41
N LEU A 92 -15.19 -12.14 -1.72
CA LEU A 92 -16.25 -11.13 -1.60
C LEU A 92 -16.65 -10.54 -2.97
N ILE A 93 -15.68 -10.27 -3.85
CA ILE A 93 -15.92 -9.75 -5.21
C ILE A 93 -16.58 -10.79 -6.13
N THR A 94 -16.29 -12.07 -5.93
CA THR A 94 -16.84 -13.19 -6.71
C THR A 94 -18.05 -13.88 -6.07
N ASP A 95 -18.60 -13.30 -4.98
CA ASP A 95 -19.75 -13.82 -4.23
C ASP A 95 -19.57 -15.27 -3.74
N LYS A 96 -18.34 -15.64 -3.39
CA LYS A 96 -17.98 -16.94 -2.81
C LYS A 96 -17.92 -16.87 -1.28
N ASP A 97 -18.20 -18.00 -0.62
CA ASP A 97 -18.16 -18.09 0.83
C ASP A 97 -16.74 -17.96 1.40
N VAL A 98 -16.64 -17.18 2.48
CA VAL A 98 -15.38 -16.93 3.20
C VAL A 98 -15.19 -17.99 4.28
N ASN A 99 -14.07 -18.69 4.23
CA ASN A 99 -13.63 -19.65 5.25
C ASN A 99 -12.17 -19.35 5.59
N TYR A 100 -11.94 -18.64 6.71
CA TYR A 100 -10.62 -18.15 7.09
C TYR A 100 -9.54 -19.23 7.13
N THR A 101 -9.86 -20.45 7.57
CA THR A 101 -8.87 -21.53 7.69
C THR A 101 -8.41 -22.02 6.33
N GLU A 102 -9.35 -22.22 5.40
CA GLU A 102 -9.04 -22.63 4.04
C GLU A 102 -8.37 -21.50 3.26
N ASP A 103 -8.90 -20.28 3.40
CA ASP A 103 -8.41 -19.09 2.72
C ASP A 103 -6.99 -18.72 3.15
N PHE A 104 -6.65 -18.95 4.42
CA PHE A 104 -5.28 -18.80 4.90
C PHE A 104 -4.33 -19.82 4.23
N LYS A 105 -4.73 -21.08 4.10
CA LYS A 105 -3.93 -22.10 3.41
C LYS A 105 -3.71 -21.73 1.94
N VAL A 106 -4.74 -21.22 1.28
CA VAL A 106 -4.61 -20.72 -0.10
C VAL A 106 -3.64 -19.54 -0.13
N SER A 107 -3.72 -18.58 0.80
CA SER A 107 -2.82 -17.42 0.79
C SER A 107 -1.32 -17.77 0.93
N LEU A 108 -0.99 -18.91 1.53
CA LEU A 108 0.39 -19.40 1.64
C LEU A 108 0.98 -19.76 0.28
N SER A 109 0.18 -20.27 -0.67
CA SER A 109 0.65 -20.56 -2.04
C SER A 109 0.95 -19.30 -2.85
N PHE A 110 0.34 -18.17 -2.47
CA PHE A 110 0.56 -16.86 -3.07
C PHE A 110 1.66 -16.06 -2.39
N TYR A 111 2.03 -16.41 -1.16
CA TYR A 111 2.94 -15.63 -0.33
C TYR A 111 4.25 -15.23 -1.04
N LEU A 112 5.00 -16.22 -1.58
CA LEU A 112 6.28 -15.94 -2.23
C LEU A 112 6.12 -15.11 -3.51
N ARG A 113 5.06 -15.33 -4.28
CA ARG A 113 4.76 -14.57 -5.50
C ARG A 113 4.38 -13.12 -5.16
N TYR A 114 3.58 -12.94 -4.11
CA TYR A 114 3.19 -11.62 -3.61
C TYR A 114 4.40 -10.85 -3.06
N LEU A 115 5.26 -11.53 -2.30
CA LEU A 115 6.52 -10.97 -1.80
C LEU A 115 7.42 -10.52 -2.95
N GLY A 116 7.65 -11.39 -3.94
CA GLY A 116 8.46 -11.07 -5.12
C GLY A 116 7.92 -9.85 -5.87
N LEU A 117 6.61 -9.80 -6.11
CA LEU A 117 5.97 -8.66 -6.75
C LEU A 117 6.13 -7.36 -5.93
N THR A 118 5.96 -7.45 -4.61
CA THR A 118 6.11 -6.31 -3.69
C THR A 118 7.53 -5.75 -3.71
N ILE A 119 8.54 -6.63 -3.71
CA ILE A 119 9.95 -6.22 -3.81
C ILE A 119 10.22 -5.53 -5.15
N ILE A 120 9.73 -6.09 -6.26
CA ILE A 120 9.91 -5.51 -7.61
C ILE A 120 9.27 -4.12 -7.70
N ILE A 121 8.00 -3.98 -7.28
CA ILE A 121 7.30 -2.70 -7.28
C ILE A 121 8.02 -1.69 -6.36
N GLY A 122 8.44 -2.13 -5.18
CA GLY A 122 9.20 -1.31 -4.23
C GLY A 122 10.52 -0.80 -4.83
N ALA A 123 11.28 -1.66 -5.51
CA ALA A 123 12.52 -1.29 -6.18
C ALA A 123 12.29 -0.27 -7.32
N ILE A 124 11.22 -0.43 -8.11
CA ILE A 124 10.86 0.54 -9.16
C ILE A 124 10.55 1.91 -8.54
N LEU A 125 9.70 1.94 -7.51
CA LEU A 125 9.31 3.20 -6.86
C LEU A 125 10.50 3.87 -6.17
N LEU A 126 11.30 3.13 -5.41
CA LEU A 126 12.52 3.66 -4.77
C LEU A 126 13.53 4.15 -5.80
N GLY A 127 13.76 3.40 -6.88
CA GLY A 127 14.62 3.81 -7.98
C GLY A 127 14.16 5.14 -8.61
N THR A 128 12.86 5.31 -8.82
CA THR A 128 12.30 6.56 -9.35
C THR A 128 12.42 7.74 -8.37
N MET A 129 12.31 7.49 -7.06
CA MET A 129 12.55 8.51 -6.04
C MET A 129 14.03 8.88 -5.94
N LEU A 130 14.96 7.95 -6.08
CA LEU A 130 16.39 8.26 -6.06
C LEU A 130 16.79 9.17 -7.23
N LEU A 131 16.15 9.02 -8.39
CA LEU A 131 16.33 9.94 -9.51
C LEU A 131 15.90 11.39 -9.18
N SER A 132 14.94 11.59 -8.26
CA SER A 132 14.51 12.93 -7.85
C SER A 132 15.60 13.67 -7.09
N LEU A 133 16.50 12.96 -6.38
CA LEU A 133 17.61 13.57 -5.64
C LEU A 133 18.63 14.22 -6.59
N PHE A 134 18.88 13.61 -7.75
CA PHE A 134 19.79 14.14 -8.77
C PHE A 134 19.16 15.30 -9.56
N ALA A 135 17.83 15.36 -9.63
CA ALA A 135 17.09 16.37 -10.37
C ALA A 135 16.85 17.69 -9.60
N MET A 136 17.25 17.79 -8.32
CA MET A 136 17.08 19.01 -7.51
C MET A 136 17.77 20.25 -8.11
N VAL A 137 18.71 20.08 -9.03
CA VAL A 137 19.43 21.16 -9.70
C VAL A 137 18.52 21.96 -10.67
N VAL A 138 17.42 21.37 -11.16
CA VAL A 138 16.51 22.02 -12.12
C VAL A 138 15.05 21.83 -11.69
N THR A 139 14.43 22.90 -11.22
CA THR A 139 13.04 22.92 -10.68
C THR A 139 12.03 22.25 -11.62
N PHE A 140 12.14 22.44 -12.93
CA PHE A 140 11.26 21.79 -13.91
C PHE A 140 11.37 20.27 -13.92
N VAL A 141 12.60 19.73 -13.85
CA VAL A 141 12.86 18.28 -13.86
C VAL A 141 12.32 17.64 -12.57
N PHE A 142 12.42 18.35 -11.45
CA PHE A 142 11.84 17.91 -10.18
C PHE A 142 10.32 17.70 -10.25
N PHE A 143 9.56 18.66 -10.80
CA PHE A 143 8.11 18.50 -10.97
C PHE A 143 7.74 17.33 -11.90
N LEU A 144 8.51 17.12 -12.97
CA LEU A 144 8.27 16.01 -13.90
C LEU A 144 8.44 14.65 -13.19
N ILE A 145 9.44 14.52 -12.32
CA ILE A 145 9.66 13.29 -11.56
C ILE A 145 8.54 13.05 -10.55
N ILE A 146 8.02 14.08 -9.88
CA ILE A 146 6.86 13.93 -8.99
C ILE A 146 5.65 13.38 -9.77
N ILE A 147 5.38 13.94 -10.95
CA ILE A 147 4.29 13.47 -11.82
C ILE A 147 4.51 12.02 -12.21
N LEU A 148 5.75 11.64 -12.54
CA LEU A 148 6.12 10.27 -12.89
C LEU A 148 5.91 9.30 -11.71
N VAL A 149 6.32 9.68 -10.50
CA VAL A 149 6.13 8.86 -9.28
C VAL A 149 4.64 8.65 -9.01
N ILE A 150 3.83 9.70 -9.09
CA ILE A 150 2.37 9.59 -8.94
C ILE A 150 1.81 8.66 -10.02
N TYR A 151 2.21 8.85 -11.27
CA TYR A 151 1.75 8.03 -12.38
C TYR A 151 2.07 6.55 -12.16
N LEU A 152 3.31 6.23 -11.79
CA LEU A 152 3.75 4.87 -11.52
C LEU A 152 3.02 4.26 -10.33
N ALA A 153 2.86 5.00 -9.23
CA ALA A 153 2.15 4.53 -8.05
C ALA A 153 0.70 4.10 -8.36
N ILE A 154 0.00 4.88 -9.18
CA ILE A 154 -1.35 4.53 -9.64
C ILE A 154 -1.31 3.34 -10.60
N ALA A 155 -0.38 3.33 -11.57
CA ALA A 155 -0.26 2.27 -12.55
C ALA A 155 0.02 0.89 -11.93
N VAL A 156 0.84 0.82 -10.86
CA VAL A 156 1.18 -0.46 -10.20
C VAL A 156 0.14 -0.92 -9.18
N THR A 157 -0.83 -0.07 -8.81
CA THR A 157 -1.85 -0.39 -7.78
C THR A 157 -2.61 -1.71 -8.04
N PRO A 158 -3.08 -2.03 -9.27
CA PRO A 158 -3.80 -3.27 -9.52
C PRO A 158 -2.93 -4.52 -9.68
N CYS A 159 -1.59 -4.43 -9.74
CA CYS A 159 -0.72 -5.59 -9.96
C CYS A 159 -0.92 -6.70 -8.90
N SER A 160 -1.06 -6.33 -7.64
CA SER A 160 -1.29 -7.29 -6.55
C SER A 160 -2.66 -7.96 -6.65
N ALA A 161 -3.68 -7.22 -7.11
CA ALA A 161 -5.00 -7.77 -7.38
C ALA A 161 -4.96 -8.73 -8.56
N TYR A 162 -4.28 -8.35 -9.64
CA TYR A 162 -4.12 -9.18 -10.84
C TYR A 162 -3.47 -10.52 -10.52
N LEU A 163 -2.37 -10.50 -9.74
CA LEU A 163 -1.65 -11.70 -9.32
C LEU A 163 -2.58 -12.72 -8.65
N ILE A 164 -3.44 -12.25 -7.74
CA ILE A 164 -4.32 -13.11 -6.93
C ILE A 164 -5.60 -13.46 -7.68
N TYR A 165 -6.14 -12.55 -8.48
CA TYR A 165 -7.36 -12.78 -9.24
C TYR A 165 -7.16 -13.86 -10.30
N TYR A 166 -6.12 -13.72 -11.12
CA TYR A 166 -5.84 -14.65 -12.23
C TYR A 166 -4.85 -15.77 -11.91
N ASP A 167 -4.32 -15.83 -10.68
CA ASP A 167 -3.35 -16.83 -10.26
C ASP A 167 -2.08 -16.87 -11.14
N THR A 168 -1.48 -15.70 -11.36
CA THR A 168 -0.39 -15.52 -12.33
C THR A 168 0.99 -15.48 -11.67
N THR A 169 2.04 -15.29 -12.48
CA THR A 169 3.41 -15.02 -12.01
C THR A 169 3.61 -13.53 -11.69
N PRO A 170 4.60 -13.15 -10.86
CA PRO A 170 4.88 -11.75 -10.55
C PRO A 170 5.18 -10.88 -11.78
N GLU A 171 5.85 -11.44 -12.78
CA GLU A 171 6.19 -10.72 -14.03
C GLU A 171 4.94 -10.40 -14.85
N GLU A 172 4.07 -11.40 -15.03
CA GLU A 172 2.81 -11.22 -15.73
C GLU A 172 1.89 -10.24 -14.98
N ALA A 173 1.82 -10.36 -13.66
CA ALA A 173 1.07 -9.45 -12.80
C ALA A 173 1.60 -8.02 -12.84
N LEU A 174 2.92 -7.83 -12.95
CA LEU A 174 3.50 -6.50 -13.12
C LEU A 174 3.11 -5.92 -14.49
N SER A 175 3.32 -6.67 -15.57
CA SER A 175 3.06 -6.19 -16.93
C SER A 175 1.57 -5.92 -17.19
N LYS A 176 0.72 -6.94 -17.03
CA LYS A 176 -0.73 -6.84 -17.27
C LYS A 176 -1.43 -6.00 -16.21
N GLY A 177 -0.99 -6.10 -14.96
CA GLY A 177 -1.46 -5.22 -13.89
C GLY A 177 -1.16 -3.74 -14.20
N MET A 178 0.06 -3.40 -14.63
CA MET A 178 0.36 -2.02 -15.04
C MET A 178 -0.48 -1.57 -16.23
N ALA A 179 -0.77 -2.45 -17.19
CA ALA A 179 -1.66 -2.13 -18.30
C ALA A 179 -3.08 -1.78 -17.81
N LEU A 180 -3.64 -2.55 -16.87
CA LEU A 180 -4.91 -2.23 -16.21
C LEU A 180 -4.85 -0.91 -15.44
N GLY A 181 -3.76 -0.67 -14.71
CA GLY A 181 -3.57 0.58 -13.97
C GLY A 181 -3.55 1.81 -14.88
N LYS A 182 -2.99 1.68 -16.10
CA LYS A 182 -3.05 2.71 -17.14
C LYS A 182 -4.45 2.86 -17.72
N LYS A 183 -5.13 1.74 -18.03
CA LYS A 183 -6.49 1.74 -18.58
C LYS A 183 -7.51 2.40 -17.64
N TYR A 184 -7.42 2.10 -16.35
CA TYR A 184 -8.32 2.60 -15.30
C TYR A 184 -7.71 3.73 -14.47
N PHE A 185 -6.67 4.40 -14.98
CA PHE A 185 -5.85 5.38 -14.26
C PHE A 185 -6.67 6.42 -13.50
N TRP A 186 -7.57 7.13 -14.19
CA TRP A 186 -8.39 8.18 -13.59
C TRP A 186 -9.29 7.68 -12.47
N LYS A 187 -9.78 6.44 -12.58
CA LYS A 187 -10.65 5.87 -11.56
C LYS A 187 -9.87 5.53 -10.29
N ILE A 188 -8.69 4.92 -10.45
CA ILE A 188 -7.79 4.60 -9.33
C ILE A 188 -7.24 5.89 -8.69
N LEU A 189 -6.89 6.89 -9.51
CA LEU A 189 -6.40 8.18 -9.05
C LEU A 189 -7.42 8.88 -8.15
N LEU A 190 -8.70 8.92 -8.53
CA LEU A 190 -9.75 9.57 -7.75
C LEU A 190 -9.85 9.00 -6.33
N LEU A 191 -9.81 7.68 -6.17
CA LEU A 191 -9.80 7.03 -4.86
C LEU A 191 -8.48 7.26 -4.11
N SER A 192 -7.37 7.32 -4.83
CA SER A 192 -6.05 7.56 -4.24
C SER A 192 -5.89 8.99 -3.69
N ILE A 193 -6.55 9.97 -4.32
CA ILE A 193 -6.61 11.35 -3.82
C ILE A 193 -7.27 11.41 -2.45
N ILE A 194 -8.36 10.66 -2.22
CA ILE A 194 -9.04 10.58 -0.91
C ILE A 194 -8.04 10.12 0.16
N MET A 195 -7.23 9.11 -0.16
CA MET A 195 -6.19 8.62 0.74
C MET A 195 -5.09 9.66 1.00
N GLY A 196 -4.70 10.42 -0.03
CA GLY A 196 -3.76 11.54 0.09
C GLY A 196 -4.27 12.64 1.03
N VAL A 197 -5.57 12.97 0.94
CA VAL A 197 -6.22 13.93 1.84
C VAL A 197 -6.25 13.39 3.28
N LEU A 198 -6.62 12.12 3.48
CA LEU A 198 -6.61 11.49 4.82
C LEU A 198 -5.22 11.49 5.47
N ASN A 199 -4.15 11.32 4.69
CA ASN A 199 -2.78 11.37 5.20
C ASN A 199 -2.42 12.75 5.79
N ARG A 200 -3.00 13.85 5.29
CA ARG A 200 -2.79 15.20 5.84
C ARG A 200 -3.39 15.36 7.24
N PHE A 201 -4.45 14.62 7.55
CA PHE A 201 -5.09 14.65 8.87
C PHE A 201 -4.33 13.84 9.92
N ILE A 202 -3.40 12.96 9.54
CA ILE A 202 -2.52 12.26 10.50
C ILE A 202 -1.33 13.15 10.90
N ASP A 203 -1.09 14.24 10.17
CA ASP A 203 -0.08 15.26 10.47
C ASP A 203 -0.57 16.22 11.58
N VAL A 204 -1.10 15.63 12.66
CA VAL A 204 -1.49 16.35 13.86
C VAL A 204 -0.25 16.41 14.74
N GLY A 205 0.20 17.62 15.07
CA GLY A 205 1.42 17.88 15.84
C GLY A 205 1.48 17.18 17.21
N PRO A 206 2.52 17.44 18.03
CA PRO A 206 2.85 16.69 19.25
C PRO A 206 1.72 16.58 20.32
N ASN A 207 0.62 17.32 20.16
CA ASN A 207 -0.56 17.28 21.02
C ASN A 207 -1.74 16.44 20.44
N ALA A 208 -1.49 15.63 19.42
CA ALA A 208 -2.50 14.76 18.84
C ALA A 208 -3.06 13.77 19.88
N SER A 209 -4.37 13.80 20.11
CA SER A 209 -5.00 12.79 20.97
C SER A 209 -4.82 11.39 20.38
N ILE A 210 -4.39 10.42 21.19
CA ILE A 210 -4.24 9.00 20.77
C ILE A 210 -5.54 8.49 20.15
N ILE A 211 -6.69 8.92 20.69
CA ILE A 211 -8.02 8.57 20.19
C ILE A 211 -8.22 9.11 18.76
N GLY A 212 -7.85 10.36 18.50
CA GLY A 212 -7.90 10.95 17.16
C GLY A 212 -7.00 10.22 16.17
N TYR A 213 -5.78 9.84 16.58
CA TYR A 213 -4.87 9.05 15.75
C TYR A 213 -5.46 7.68 15.38
N VAL A 214 -6.02 6.97 16.36
CA VAL A 214 -6.67 5.66 16.16
C VAL A 214 -7.84 5.77 15.18
N ALA A 215 -8.69 6.79 15.34
CA ALA A 215 -9.84 7.00 14.47
C ALA A 215 -9.43 7.25 13.02
N ILE A 216 -8.42 8.11 12.80
CA ILE A 216 -7.94 8.42 11.44
C ILE A 216 -7.23 7.21 10.83
N ALA A 217 -6.42 6.47 11.60
CA ALA A 217 -5.80 5.22 11.16
C ALA A 217 -6.85 4.18 10.73
N PHE A 218 -7.96 4.07 11.47
CA PHE A 218 -9.07 3.20 11.12
C PHE A 218 -9.76 3.61 9.81
N ILE A 219 -10.07 4.90 9.64
CA ILE A 219 -10.67 5.42 8.41
C ILE A 219 -9.73 5.18 7.22
N ARG A 220 -8.44 5.50 7.38
CA ARG A 220 -7.42 5.29 6.35
C ARG A 220 -7.30 3.84 5.94
N THR A 221 -7.23 2.93 6.90
CA THR A 221 -7.16 1.49 6.65
C THR A 221 -8.41 1.00 5.93
N SER A 222 -9.59 1.48 6.33
CA SER A 222 -10.85 1.17 5.66
C SER A 222 -10.86 1.62 4.19
N VAL A 223 -10.42 2.86 3.92
CA VAL A 223 -10.31 3.39 2.54
C VAL A 223 -9.26 2.62 1.74
N LYS A 224 -8.15 2.22 2.35
CA LYS A 224 -7.14 1.34 1.72
C LYS A 224 -7.73 0.01 1.28
N PHE A 225 -8.51 -0.62 2.16
CA PHE A 225 -9.15 -1.90 1.86
C PHE A 225 -10.23 -1.76 0.78
N TYR A 226 -10.96 -0.65 0.79
CA TYR A 226 -11.88 -0.33 -0.30
C TYR A 226 -11.16 -0.17 -1.65
N LEU A 227 -10.00 0.52 -1.67
CA LEU A 227 -9.18 0.65 -2.89
C LEU A 227 -8.68 -0.71 -3.40
N LEU A 228 -8.24 -1.59 -2.50
CA LEU A 228 -7.81 -2.96 -2.85
C LEU A 228 -8.97 -3.80 -3.41
N MET A 229 -10.17 -3.70 -2.81
CA MET A 229 -11.33 -4.39 -3.37
C MET A 229 -11.77 -3.80 -4.72
N PHE A 230 -11.61 -2.48 -4.90
CA PHE A 230 -11.89 -1.82 -6.16
C PHE A 230 -10.96 -2.30 -7.27
N THR A 231 -9.66 -2.45 -7.00
CA THR A 231 -8.73 -3.01 -7.99
C THR A 231 -8.97 -4.49 -8.28
N MET A 232 -9.44 -5.24 -7.29
CA MET A 232 -9.94 -6.61 -7.51
C MET A 232 -11.18 -6.63 -8.41
N ASN A 233 -12.12 -5.69 -8.23
CA ASN A 233 -13.29 -5.58 -9.09
C ASN A 233 -12.94 -5.15 -10.51
N ILE A 234 -11.89 -4.34 -10.70
CA ILE A 234 -11.34 -4.03 -12.04
C ILE A 234 -10.90 -5.32 -12.74
N CYS A 235 -10.23 -6.23 -12.03
CA CYS A 235 -9.79 -7.50 -12.62
C CYS A 235 -11.01 -8.36 -13.03
N LYS A 236 -12.02 -8.46 -12.17
CA LYS A 236 -13.27 -9.15 -12.51
C LYS A 236 -13.96 -8.58 -13.75
N GLU A 237 -14.08 -7.26 -13.85
CA GLU A 237 -14.70 -6.62 -15.01
C GLU A 237 -13.91 -6.88 -16.29
N GLU A 238 -12.58 -6.91 -16.22
CA GLU A 238 -11.76 -7.23 -17.39
C GLU A 238 -11.90 -8.69 -17.84
N GLU A 239 -12.02 -9.65 -16.92
CA GLU A 239 -12.32 -11.06 -17.24
C GLU A 239 -13.61 -11.18 -18.06
N ILE A 240 -14.66 -10.44 -17.67
CA ILE A 240 -15.96 -10.44 -18.37
C ILE A 240 -15.83 -9.82 -19.77
N ILE A 241 -15.01 -8.78 -19.92
CA ILE A 241 -14.82 -8.07 -21.20
C ILE A 241 -13.94 -8.86 -22.18
N GLU A 242 -12.87 -9.47 -21.69
CA GLU A 242 -11.91 -10.21 -22.50
C GLU A 242 -12.29 -11.69 -22.69
N GLY A 243 -13.30 -12.18 -21.96
CA GLY A 243 -13.85 -13.53 -22.12
C GLY A 243 -12.92 -14.64 -21.61
N TYR A 244 -12.18 -14.36 -20.54
CA TYR A 244 -11.31 -15.34 -19.87
C TYR A 244 -12.10 -16.34 -19.01
#